data_AF-A0AAV3T547-F1
#
_entry.id   AF-A0AAV3T547-F1
#
_cell.length_a   1.000
_cell.length_b   1.000
_cell.length_c   1.000
_cell.angle_alpha   90.00
_cell.angle_beta   90.00
_cell.angle_gamma   90.00
#
_symmetry.space_group_name_H-M   'P 1'
#
loop_
_entity.id
_entity.type
_entity.pdbx_description
1 polymer ?
#
loop_
_entity_poly.entity_id
_entity_poly.type
_entity_poly.pdbx_seq_one_letter_code
_entity_poly.pdbx_strand_id
1 'polypeptide(L)'
;MAPNLDDDAGSTDTDRSDAVAWTPSRDSDDRAEFVARVIVEQFGGPALCEFGRDPTVVAARRIAQHRTGRDATPLEDAAAAAELSVPTVARAENALLAELGAPAAPAEVRRLTDRVERCRQVLVATARDRAGAPRLTTVLCGGGPDDVDPEDVDVPDAVDPLPPAESAEELKAYYHRLRSDLRCARLGFRLYEAVVEAELGGASQRGRD
;
A
#
# COMPACT_ATOMS: atom_id res chain seq x y z
N MET A 1 -35.00 23.87 54.50
CA MET A 1 -35.53 22.79 53.65
C MET A 1 -34.35 22.10 53.00
N ALA A 2 -34.12 20.82 53.31
CA ALA A 2 -33.56 19.86 52.35
C ALA A 2 -34.77 19.15 51.72
N PRO A 3 -34.76 18.83 50.42
CA PRO A 3 -34.15 17.58 49.92
C PRO A 3 -33.38 17.76 48.58
N ASN A 4 -32.68 16.79 47.95
CA ASN A 4 -32.06 15.50 48.30
C ASN A 4 -31.26 14.98 47.07
N LEU A 5 -30.28 14.05 47.26
CA LEU A 5 -29.99 12.83 46.42
C LEU A 5 -29.66 13.02 44.90
N ASP A 6 -28.91 12.18 44.18
CA ASP A 6 -28.27 10.86 44.39
C ASP A 6 -27.02 10.72 43.46
N ASP A 7 -26.14 9.75 43.79
CA ASP A 7 -25.50 8.69 42.96
C ASP A 7 -25.14 8.91 41.45
N ASP A 8 -24.23 8.17 40.80
CA ASP A 8 -23.37 7.06 41.22
C ASP A 8 -22.11 6.94 40.32
N ALA A 9 -21.23 6.02 40.72
CA ALA A 9 -20.46 5.08 39.90
C ALA A 9 -19.88 5.50 38.53
N GLY A 10 -18.55 5.53 38.50
CA GLY A 10 -17.76 4.89 37.43
C GLY A 10 -17.57 5.70 36.14
N SER A 11 -16.73 5.25 35.21
CA SER A 11 -15.85 4.09 35.23
C SER A 11 -14.45 4.53 34.79
N THR A 12 -13.42 3.78 35.17
CA THR A 12 -12.19 3.75 34.37
C THR A 12 -12.55 3.45 32.92
N ASP A 13 -12.04 4.24 31.97
CA ASP A 13 -11.67 3.67 30.69
C ASP A 13 -10.32 4.24 30.23
N THR A 14 -9.32 3.37 30.24
CA THR A 14 -7.94 3.67 29.87
C THR A 14 -7.76 3.23 28.43
N ASP A 15 -8.39 3.91 27.48
CA ASP A 15 -8.18 3.60 26.07
C ASP A 15 -8.30 4.79 25.11
N ARG A 16 -7.13 5.36 24.79
CA ARG A 16 -6.65 5.31 23.41
C ARG A 16 -5.15 5.54 23.37
N SER A 17 -4.43 4.43 23.48
CA SER A 17 -3.16 4.35 22.76
C SER A 17 -3.49 4.25 21.27
N ASP A 18 -3.71 5.39 20.61
CA ASP A 18 -3.64 5.48 19.15
C ASP A 18 -2.17 5.32 18.72
N ALA A 19 -1.63 4.11 18.95
CA ALA A 19 -0.72 3.52 18.00
C ALA A 19 -1.35 3.72 16.63
N VAL A 20 -0.59 4.27 15.67
CA VAL A 20 -1.10 4.59 14.34
C VAL A 20 -1.35 3.27 13.60
N ALA A 21 -2.47 2.64 13.92
CA ALA A 21 -3.00 1.48 13.27
C ALA A 21 -3.09 1.85 11.80
N TRP A 22 -2.36 1.10 10.98
CA TRP A 22 -2.15 1.36 9.57
C TRP A 22 -3.44 0.99 8.83
N THR A 23 -4.49 1.77 9.07
CA THR A 23 -5.80 1.59 8.46
C THR A 23 -5.60 1.56 6.95
N PRO A 24 -6.11 0.54 6.24
CA PRO A 24 -6.14 0.55 4.80
C PRO A 24 -6.82 1.84 4.33
N SER A 25 -6.02 2.79 3.84
CA SER A 25 -6.57 3.98 3.18
C SER A 25 -7.47 3.51 2.05
N ARG A 26 -8.67 4.08 1.97
CA ARG A 26 -9.68 3.80 0.94
C ARG A 26 -9.10 3.85 -0.48
N ASP A 27 -8.17 4.79 -0.71
CA ASP A 27 -7.35 4.95 -1.92
C ASP A 27 -6.65 3.65 -2.36
N SER A 28 -6.32 2.77 -1.41
CA SER A 28 -5.66 1.50 -1.67
C SER A 28 -6.61 0.33 -1.97
N ASP A 29 -7.85 0.39 -1.50
CA ASP A 29 -8.87 -0.61 -1.86
C ASP A 29 -9.42 -0.29 -3.25
N ASP A 30 -9.68 1.00 -3.52
CA ASP A 30 -9.93 1.55 -4.85
C ASP A 30 -8.81 1.15 -5.82
N ARG A 31 -7.56 1.08 -5.34
CA ARG A 31 -6.39 0.64 -6.12
C ARG A 31 -6.39 -0.85 -6.45
N ALA A 32 -6.66 -1.71 -5.47
CA ALA A 32 -6.72 -3.15 -5.69
C ALA A 32 -7.87 -3.49 -6.65
N GLU A 33 -9.03 -2.85 -6.50
CA GLU A 33 -10.18 -3.04 -7.39
C GLU A 33 -9.89 -2.55 -8.82
N PHE A 34 -9.18 -1.43 -8.98
CA PHE A 34 -8.71 -0.96 -10.30
C PHE A 34 -7.82 -1.99 -10.99
N VAL A 35 -6.82 -2.53 -10.28
CA VAL A 35 -5.92 -3.56 -10.83
C VAL A 35 -6.67 -4.85 -11.12
N ALA A 36 -7.60 -5.27 -10.26
CA ALA A 36 -8.43 -6.45 -10.47
C ALA A 36 -9.28 -6.32 -11.75
N ARG A 37 -9.87 -5.15 -11.99
CA ARG A 37 -10.61 -4.88 -13.23
C ARG A 37 -9.70 -4.99 -14.47
N VAL A 38 -8.51 -4.38 -14.45
CA VAL A 38 -7.53 -4.49 -15.55
C VAL A 38 -7.11 -5.94 -15.80
N ILE A 39 -6.93 -6.75 -14.74
CA ILE A 39 -6.65 -8.19 -14.87
C ILE A 39 -7.78 -8.91 -15.64
N VAL A 40 -9.04 -8.68 -15.27
CA VAL A 40 -10.20 -9.33 -15.93
C VAL A 40 -10.36 -8.85 -17.37
N GLU A 41 -10.21 -7.54 -17.63
CA GLU A 41 -10.42 -6.94 -18.95
C GLU A 41 -9.34 -7.34 -19.97
N GLN A 42 -8.07 -7.36 -19.56
CA GLN A 42 -6.93 -7.55 -20.49
C GLN A 42 -6.38 -8.98 -20.50
N PHE A 43 -6.53 -9.73 -19.40
CA PHE A 43 -5.94 -11.07 -19.24
C PHE A 43 -6.99 -12.15 -18.88
N GLY A 44 -8.24 -11.76 -18.64
CA GLY A 44 -9.29 -12.67 -18.19
C GLY A 44 -9.80 -13.67 -19.23
N GLY A 45 -9.55 -13.44 -20.53
CA GLY A 45 -10.16 -14.21 -21.63
C GLY A 45 -10.23 -15.73 -21.42
N PRO A 46 -9.10 -16.43 -21.21
CA PRO A 46 -9.11 -17.89 -20.98
C PRO A 46 -9.91 -18.31 -19.74
N ALA A 47 -9.69 -17.62 -18.60
CA ALA A 47 -10.36 -17.93 -17.34
C ALA A 47 -11.88 -17.64 -17.38
N LEU A 48 -12.29 -16.57 -18.05
CA LEU A 48 -13.71 -16.22 -18.28
C LEU A 48 -14.42 -17.29 -19.13
N CYS A 49 -13.74 -17.85 -20.13
CA CYS A 49 -14.28 -18.93 -20.96
C CYS A 49 -14.40 -20.27 -20.23
N GLU A 50 -13.44 -20.62 -19.35
CA GLU A 50 -13.42 -21.92 -18.68
C GLU A 50 -14.22 -21.92 -17.36
N PHE A 51 -14.11 -20.87 -16.53
CA PHE A 51 -14.66 -20.82 -15.18
C PHE A 51 -15.81 -19.82 -15.00
N GLY A 52 -16.08 -18.99 -16.02
CA GLY A 52 -17.08 -17.94 -15.95
C GLY A 52 -16.60 -16.68 -15.21
N ARG A 53 -17.50 -15.69 -15.11
CA ARG A 53 -17.16 -14.34 -14.66
C ARG A 53 -16.81 -14.27 -13.18
N ASP A 54 -17.65 -14.82 -12.31
CA ASP A 54 -17.54 -14.55 -10.87
C ASP A 54 -16.30 -15.21 -10.22
N PRO A 55 -15.95 -16.48 -10.51
CA PRO A 55 -14.67 -17.04 -10.05
C PRO A 55 -13.45 -16.27 -10.56
N THR A 56 -13.51 -15.79 -11.80
CA THR A 56 -12.43 -15.00 -12.41
C THR A 56 -12.29 -13.62 -11.76
N VAL A 57 -13.39 -12.95 -11.41
CA VAL A 57 -13.37 -11.66 -10.69
C VAL A 57 -12.84 -11.83 -9.26
N VAL A 58 -13.27 -12.88 -8.53
CA VAL A 58 -12.77 -13.17 -7.18
C VAL A 58 -11.27 -13.48 -7.23
N ALA A 59 -10.82 -14.32 -8.16
CA ALA A 59 -9.41 -14.61 -8.37
C ALA A 59 -8.59 -13.34 -8.73
N ALA A 60 -9.08 -12.50 -9.64
CA ALA A 60 -8.43 -11.26 -10.03
C ALA A 60 -8.27 -10.28 -8.86
N ARG A 61 -9.28 -10.16 -7.97
CA ARG A 61 -9.20 -9.35 -6.75
C ARG A 61 -8.10 -9.85 -5.80
N ARG A 62 -8.02 -11.16 -5.57
CA ARG A 62 -6.98 -11.78 -4.74
C ARG A 62 -5.57 -11.51 -5.29
N ILE A 63 -5.38 -11.71 -6.59
CA ILE A 63 -4.12 -11.41 -7.28
C ILE A 63 -3.78 -9.91 -7.15
N ALA A 64 -4.75 -9.02 -7.33
CA ALA A 64 -4.55 -7.58 -7.22
C ALA A 64 -4.18 -7.14 -5.80
N GLN A 65 -4.79 -7.71 -4.76
CA GLN A 65 -4.40 -7.49 -3.36
C GLN A 65 -2.93 -7.88 -3.16
N HIS A 66 -2.56 -9.13 -3.47
CA HIS A 66 -1.17 -9.60 -3.37
C HIS A 66 -0.18 -8.71 -4.17
N ARG A 67 -0.47 -8.40 -5.43
CA ARG A 67 0.42 -7.62 -6.31
C ARG A 67 0.42 -6.12 -6.05
N THR A 68 -0.48 -5.59 -5.21
CA THR A 68 -0.38 -4.21 -4.71
C THR A 68 0.39 -4.13 -3.39
N GLY A 69 0.68 -5.26 -2.75
CA GLY A 69 1.30 -5.34 -1.43
C GLY A 69 0.29 -5.21 -0.29
N ARG A 70 -0.96 -5.65 -0.53
CA ARG A 70 -1.97 -5.88 0.51
C ARG A 70 -1.93 -7.36 0.91
N ASP A 71 -2.30 -7.62 2.16
CA ASP A 71 -2.71 -8.94 2.59
C ASP A 71 -3.96 -9.31 1.79
N ALA A 72 -3.85 -10.31 0.92
CA ALA A 72 -5.02 -10.84 0.25
C ALA A 72 -5.89 -11.57 1.26
N THR A 73 -7.21 -11.47 1.08
CA THR A 73 -8.17 -12.35 1.77
C THR A 73 -7.73 -13.82 1.58
N PRO A 74 -7.92 -14.75 2.53
CA PRO A 74 -7.71 -16.17 2.29
C PRO A 74 -8.57 -16.71 1.14
N LEU A 75 -8.17 -17.83 0.52
CA LEU A 75 -8.86 -18.35 -0.67
C LEU A 75 -10.23 -18.93 -0.31
N GLU A 76 -10.27 -19.60 0.84
CA GLU A 76 -11.44 -20.18 1.48
C GLU A 76 -12.47 -19.08 1.78
N ASP A 77 -12.04 -18.00 2.44
CA ASP A 77 -12.89 -16.86 2.80
C ASP A 77 -13.40 -16.11 1.56
N ALA A 78 -12.52 -15.87 0.57
CA ALA A 78 -12.88 -15.18 -0.66
C ALA A 78 -13.88 -15.97 -1.52
N ALA A 79 -13.75 -17.31 -1.55
CA ALA A 79 -14.71 -18.18 -2.23
C ALA A 79 -16.04 -18.27 -1.44
N ALA A 80 -15.98 -18.42 -0.12
CA ALA A 80 -17.16 -18.50 0.74
C ALA A 80 -18.00 -17.22 0.69
N ALA A 81 -17.37 -16.04 0.73
CA ALA A 81 -18.05 -14.74 0.64
C ALA A 81 -18.74 -14.49 -0.72
N ALA A 82 -18.41 -15.27 -1.75
CA ALA A 82 -19.02 -15.22 -3.08
C ALA A 82 -19.92 -16.44 -3.37
N GLU A 83 -20.16 -17.33 -2.40
CA GLU A 83 -20.87 -18.60 -2.56
C GLU A 83 -20.26 -19.53 -3.64
N LEU A 84 -18.94 -19.47 -3.84
CA LEU A 84 -18.20 -20.19 -4.87
C LEU A 84 -17.43 -21.42 -4.33
N SER A 85 -17.18 -22.36 -5.24
CA SER A 85 -16.29 -23.50 -5.03
C SER A 85 -14.82 -23.06 -4.96
N VAL A 86 -14.14 -23.33 -3.84
CA VAL A 86 -12.70 -23.08 -3.64
C VAL A 86 -11.85 -23.67 -4.78
N PRO A 87 -12.01 -24.95 -5.21
CA PRO A 87 -11.30 -25.48 -6.38
C PRO A 87 -11.54 -24.70 -7.68
N THR A 88 -12.71 -24.08 -7.86
CA THR A 88 -13.03 -23.30 -9.07
C THR A 88 -12.31 -21.96 -9.06
N VAL A 89 -12.34 -21.24 -7.93
CA VAL A 89 -11.60 -19.97 -7.75
C VAL A 89 -10.09 -20.22 -7.87
N ALA A 90 -9.57 -21.30 -7.28
CA ALA A 90 -8.16 -21.70 -7.37
C ALA A 90 -7.70 -21.92 -8.82
N ARG A 91 -8.51 -22.58 -9.66
CA ARG A 91 -8.18 -22.81 -11.07
C ARG A 91 -8.24 -21.52 -11.89
N ALA A 92 -9.23 -20.67 -11.65
CA ALA A 92 -9.31 -19.34 -12.26
C ALA A 92 -8.09 -18.47 -11.88
N GLU A 93 -7.66 -18.50 -10.62
CA GLU A 93 -6.45 -17.81 -10.15
C GLU A 93 -5.19 -18.31 -10.85
N ASN A 94 -5.00 -19.63 -10.96
CA ASN A 94 -3.86 -20.20 -11.68
C ASN A 94 -3.87 -19.86 -13.18
N ALA A 95 -5.03 -19.86 -13.84
CA ALA A 95 -5.15 -19.46 -15.24
C ALA A 95 -4.79 -17.98 -15.46
N LEU A 96 -5.27 -17.08 -14.59
CA LEU A 96 -4.89 -15.66 -14.63
C LEU A 96 -3.38 -15.46 -14.36
N LEU A 97 -2.81 -16.17 -13.38
CA LEU A 97 -1.39 -16.07 -13.05
C LEU A 97 -0.47 -16.51 -14.21
N ALA A 98 -0.89 -17.49 -15.01
CA ALA A 98 -0.17 -17.92 -16.20
C ALA A 98 -0.07 -16.80 -17.26
N GLU A 99 -1.15 -16.06 -17.50
CA GLU A 99 -1.18 -14.94 -18.46
C GLU A 99 -0.39 -13.71 -17.97
N LEU A 100 -0.53 -13.36 -16.69
CA LEU A 100 0.08 -12.17 -16.09
C LEU A 100 1.60 -12.26 -15.94
N GLY A 101 2.15 -13.48 -15.94
CA GLY A 101 3.56 -13.75 -15.63
C GLY A 101 3.91 -13.47 -14.16
N ALA A 102 5.13 -13.83 -13.77
CA ALA A 102 5.61 -13.66 -12.40
C ALA A 102 5.95 -12.19 -12.05
N PRO A 103 5.72 -11.75 -10.81
CA PRO A 103 6.34 -10.52 -10.29
C PRO A 103 7.85 -10.71 -10.11
N ALA A 104 8.56 -9.63 -9.74
CA ALA A 104 9.96 -9.71 -9.36
C ALA A 104 10.17 -10.60 -8.11
N ALA A 105 11.39 -11.11 -7.94
CA ALA A 105 11.73 -11.95 -6.79
C ALA A 105 11.44 -11.22 -5.46
N PRO A 106 10.93 -11.92 -4.41
CA PRO A 106 10.56 -11.28 -3.15
C PRO A 106 11.70 -10.49 -2.46
N ALA A 107 12.95 -10.89 -2.68
CA ALA A 107 14.12 -10.16 -2.19
C ALA A 107 14.28 -8.77 -2.85
N GLU A 108 14.04 -8.66 -4.15
CA GLU A 108 14.12 -7.39 -4.88
C GLU A 108 12.92 -6.49 -4.52
N VAL A 109 11.72 -7.05 -4.34
CA VAL A 109 10.55 -6.29 -3.86
C VAL A 109 10.79 -5.73 -2.45
N ARG A 110 11.45 -6.48 -1.55
CA ARG A 110 11.87 -5.97 -0.23
C ARG A 110 12.89 -4.84 -0.38
N ARG A 111 14.01 -5.09 -1.07
CA ARG A 111 15.07 -4.08 -1.32
C ARG A 111 14.54 -2.77 -1.91
N LEU A 112 13.61 -2.84 -2.87
CA LEU A 112 12.96 -1.66 -3.44
C LEU A 112 12.01 -0.97 -2.45
N THR A 113 11.30 -1.73 -1.60
CA THR A 113 10.46 -1.16 -0.53
C THR A 113 11.32 -0.42 0.50
N ASP A 114 12.42 -1.02 0.94
CA ASP A 114 13.35 -0.43 1.92
C ASP A 114 14.01 0.85 1.36
N ARG A 115 14.40 0.84 0.09
CA ARG A 115 14.94 2.03 -0.61
C ARG A 115 13.89 3.15 -0.76
N VAL A 116 12.63 2.83 -1.03
CA VAL A 116 11.53 3.82 -1.10
C VAL A 116 11.32 4.47 0.26
N GLU A 117 11.27 3.69 1.35
CA GLU A 117 11.03 4.23 2.69
C GLU A 117 12.24 5.04 3.20
N ARG A 118 13.48 4.58 2.98
CA ARG A 118 14.68 5.38 3.28
C ARG A 118 14.68 6.71 2.50
N CYS A 119 14.37 6.69 1.21
CA CYS A 119 14.28 7.91 0.40
C CYS A 119 13.19 8.87 0.89
N ARG A 120 12.07 8.34 1.40
CA ARG A 120 11.00 9.12 2.04
C ARG A 120 11.46 9.73 3.37
N GLN A 121 12.17 8.97 4.21
CA GLN A 121 12.71 9.46 5.48
C GLN A 121 13.66 10.65 5.25
N VAL A 122 14.58 10.55 4.29
CA VAL A 122 15.47 11.66 3.92
C VAL A 122 14.67 12.86 3.38
N LEU A 123 13.67 12.65 2.50
CA LEU A 123 12.80 13.74 2.04
C LEU A 123 12.09 14.47 3.19
N VAL A 124 11.63 13.74 4.21
CA VAL A 124 11.00 14.32 5.42
C VAL A 124 12.03 15.05 6.28
N ALA A 125 13.24 14.51 6.45
CA ALA A 125 14.33 15.16 7.18
C ALA A 125 14.77 16.47 6.51
N THR A 126 15.06 16.47 5.20
CA THR A 126 15.39 17.67 4.43
C THR A 126 14.27 18.71 4.45
N ALA A 127 13.00 18.28 4.50
CA ALA A 127 11.87 19.19 4.62
C ALA A 127 11.76 19.83 6.02
N ARG A 128 12.07 19.09 7.08
CA ARG A 128 12.11 19.60 8.46
C ARG A 128 13.26 20.59 8.67
N ASP A 129 14.45 20.25 8.22
CA ASP A 129 15.63 21.13 8.29
C ASP A 129 15.36 22.50 7.65
N ARG A 130 14.83 22.51 6.41
CA ARG A 130 14.43 23.76 5.74
C ARG A 130 13.27 24.52 6.39
N ALA A 131 12.38 23.84 7.12
CA ALA A 131 11.32 24.50 7.89
C ALA A 131 11.87 25.16 9.16
N GLY A 132 13.09 24.81 9.58
CA GLY A 132 13.67 25.15 10.86
C GLY A 132 13.04 24.37 12.01
N ALA A 133 13.60 24.53 13.21
CA ALA A 133 12.99 24.00 14.42
C ALA A 133 11.52 24.47 14.53
N PRO A 134 10.57 23.59 14.91
CA PRO A 134 9.18 23.99 15.06
C PRO A 134 9.11 25.16 16.03
N ARG A 135 8.44 26.25 15.62
CA ARG A 135 8.21 27.40 16.48
C ARG A 135 7.32 26.96 17.65
N LEU A 136 7.95 26.58 18.75
CA LEU A 136 7.29 26.21 20.00
C LEU A 136 6.44 27.39 20.48
N THR A 137 5.13 27.36 20.17
CA THR A 137 4.13 28.09 20.92
C THR A 137 4.08 27.44 22.30
N THR A 138 4.88 27.99 23.22
CA THR A 138 5.14 27.54 24.59
C THR A 138 4.01 26.75 25.24
N VAL A 139 4.06 25.43 25.10
CA VAL A 139 3.49 24.43 26.00
C VAL A 139 4.61 23.44 26.27
N LEU A 140 4.82 23.13 27.55
CA LEU A 140 6.04 22.48 28.05
C LEU A 140 6.09 20.99 27.67
N CYS A 141 7.13 20.59 26.94
CA CYS A 141 7.59 19.21 26.90
C CYS A 141 9.02 19.18 27.42
N GLY A 142 9.28 18.40 28.47
CA GLY A 142 10.64 18.17 28.97
C GLY A 142 11.35 17.16 28.07
N GLY A 143 12.60 17.46 27.69
CA GLY A 143 13.47 16.48 27.05
C GLY A 143 13.76 15.33 28.01
N GLY A 144 13.40 14.12 27.61
CA GLY A 144 13.79 12.91 28.31
C GLY A 144 15.16 12.43 27.81
N PRO A 145 15.92 11.67 28.60
CA PRO A 145 17.22 11.15 28.18
C PRO A 145 17.16 10.05 27.10
N ASP A 146 15.96 9.74 26.59
CA ASP A 146 15.68 8.71 25.57
C ASP A 146 15.24 9.29 24.21
N ASP A 147 15.42 10.60 23.98
CA ASP A 147 15.24 11.20 22.65
C ASP A 147 16.33 10.67 21.70
N VAL A 148 15.97 9.67 20.89
CA VAL A 148 16.87 9.04 19.90
C VAL A 148 17.40 10.10 18.93
N ASP A 149 18.72 10.27 18.92
CA ASP A 149 19.39 11.21 18.02
C ASP A 149 19.13 10.79 16.57
N PRO A 150 18.65 11.69 15.68
CA PRO A 150 18.43 11.36 14.27
C PRO A 150 19.71 10.94 13.52
N GLU A 151 20.91 11.15 14.08
CA GLU A 151 22.16 10.62 13.53
C GLU A 151 22.45 9.15 13.92
N ASP A 152 21.75 8.60 14.93
CA ASP A 152 22.01 7.25 15.50
C ASP A 152 21.17 6.13 14.85
N VAL A 153 20.67 6.37 13.63
CA VAL A 153 19.92 5.36 12.84
C VAL A 153 20.91 4.43 12.14
N ASP A 154 21.28 3.34 12.83
CA ASP A 154 22.08 2.25 12.26
C ASP A 154 21.49 1.76 10.93
N VAL A 155 22.16 2.10 9.83
CA VAL A 155 21.80 1.71 8.47
C VAL A 155 22.32 0.28 8.23
N PRO A 156 21.45 -0.72 7.96
CA PRO A 156 21.92 -2.06 7.67
C PRO A 156 22.75 -2.10 6.38
N ASP A 157 23.97 -2.65 6.44
CA ASP A 157 24.93 -2.79 5.33
C ASP A 157 24.34 -3.43 4.06
N ALA A 158 23.27 -4.21 4.20
CA ALA A 158 22.59 -4.90 3.10
C ALA A 158 21.78 -3.99 2.16
N VAL A 159 21.65 -2.69 2.47
CA VAL A 159 20.80 -1.75 1.70
C VAL A 159 21.67 -0.66 1.07
N ASP A 160 21.71 -0.65 -0.26
CA ASP A 160 22.50 0.30 -1.06
C ASP A 160 22.38 1.76 -0.54
N PRO A 161 23.48 2.52 -0.55
CA PRO A 161 23.41 3.95 -0.23
C PRO A 161 22.46 4.66 -1.20
N LEU A 162 21.73 5.66 -0.69
CA LEU A 162 21.00 6.56 -1.58
C LEU A 162 22.03 7.29 -2.48
N PRO A 163 21.69 7.56 -3.75
CA PRO A 163 22.54 8.42 -4.57
C PRO A 163 22.66 9.79 -3.89
N PRO A 164 23.83 10.44 -3.96
CA PRO A 164 23.96 11.83 -3.53
C PRO A 164 23.05 12.68 -4.41
N ALA A 165 21.95 13.18 -3.84
CA ALA A 165 21.09 14.15 -4.50
C ALA A 165 21.60 15.55 -4.14
N GLU A 166 21.91 16.37 -5.14
CA GLU A 166 22.42 17.73 -4.96
C GLU A 166 21.27 18.70 -4.61
N SER A 167 20.03 18.33 -4.96
CA SER A 167 18.82 19.10 -4.70
C SER A 167 17.65 18.26 -4.15
N ALA A 168 16.62 18.92 -3.62
CA ALA A 168 15.39 18.22 -3.22
C ALA A 168 14.45 17.93 -4.38
N GLU A 169 14.55 18.65 -5.50
CA GLU A 169 13.91 18.28 -6.76
C GLU A 169 14.42 16.91 -7.25
N GLU A 170 15.75 16.70 -7.25
CA GLU A 170 16.35 15.41 -7.60
C GLU A 170 15.92 14.29 -6.65
N LEU A 171 15.94 14.53 -5.34
CA LEU A 171 15.52 13.51 -4.37
C LEU A 171 14.03 13.14 -4.53
N LYS A 172 13.17 14.11 -4.85
CA LYS A 172 11.76 13.84 -5.21
C LYS A 172 11.64 13.04 -6.51
N ALA A 173 12.37 13.42 -7.56
CA ALA A 173 12.36 12.71 -8.84
C ALA A 173 12.84 11.25 -8.68
N TYR A 174 13.90 11.04 -7.89
CA TYR A 174 14.41 9.71 -7.55
C TYR A 174 13.42 8.89 -6.73
N TYR A 175 12.75 9.48 -5.73
CA TYR A 175 11.66 8.84 -4.99
C TYR A 175 10.50 8.42 -5.90
N HIS A 176 10.07 9.27 -6.84
CA HIS A 176 9.04 8.93 -7.80
C HIS A 176 9.46 7.78 -8.72
N ARG A 177 10.72 7.78 -9.19
CA ARG A 177 11.29 6.67 -9.96
C ARG A 177 11.30 5.37 -9.15
N LEU A 178 11.82 5.36 -7.93
CA LEU A 178 11.83 4.17 -7.06
C LEU A 178 10.42 3.63 -6.80
N ARG A 179 9.41 4.50 -6.64
CA ARG A 179 8.01 4.07 -6.52
C ARG A 179 7.47 3.46 -7.81
N SER A 180 7.89 3.94 -8.97
CA SER A 180 7.57 3.37 -10.28
C SER A 180 8.21 1.99 -10.44
N ASP A 181 9.50 1.86 -10.10
CA ASP A 181 10.27 0.62 -10.15
C ASP A 181 9.67 -0.43 -9.20
N LEU A 182 9.33 -0.05 -7.96
CA LEU A 182 8.65 -0.91 -6.98
C LEU A 182 7.26 -1.36 -7.46
N ARG A 183 6.48 -0.46 -8.08
CA ARG A 183 5.17 -0.81 -8.66
C ARG A 183 5.32 -1.80 -9.81
N CYS A 184 6.31 -1.63 -10.68
CA CYS A 184 6.62 -2.58 -11.74
C CYS A 184 7.07 -3.94 -11.17
N ALA A 185 7.94 -3.94 -10.17
CA ALA A 185 8.43 -5.15 -9.51
C ALA A 185 7.29 -5.96 -8.85
N ARG A 186 6.33 -5.30 -8.18
CA ARG A 186 5.19 -5.97 -7.53
C ARG A 186 4.12 -6.47 -8.50
N LEU A 187 3.83 -5.71 -9.57
CA LEU A 187 2.83 -6.11 -10.57
C LEU A 187 3.37 -7.15 -11.56
N GLY A 188 4.67 -7.13 -11.85
CA GLY A 188 5.25 -7.77 -13.04
C GLY A 188 5.04 -6.90 -14.29
N PHE A 189 5.95 -6.99 -15.25
CA PHE A 189 6.04 -6.04 -16.38
C PHE A 189 4.75 -5.94 -17.21
N ARG A 190 4.16 -7.07 -17.64
CA ARG A 190 2.95 -7.08 -18.48
C ARG A 190 1.75 -6.42 -17.80
N LEU A 191 1.52 -6.73 -16.52
CA LEU A 191 0.44 -6.11 -15.74
C LEU A 191 0.75 -4.65 -15.43
N TYR A 192 2.01 -4.30 -15.17
CA TYR A 192 2.42 -2.90 -14.98
C TYR A 192 2.07 -2.04 -16.21
N GLU A 193 2.45 -2.48 -17.41
CA GLU A 193 2.13 -1.78 -18.66
C GLU A 193 0.61 -1.61 -18.85
N ALA A 194 -0.17 -2.69 -18.76
CA ALA A 194 -1.62 -2.64 -18.90
C ALA A 194 -2.31 -1.70 -17.88
N VAL A 195 -1.82 -1.68 -16.64
CA VAL A 195 -2.34 -0.79 -15.58
C VAL A 195 -1.94 0.67 -15.84
N VAL A 196 -0.75 0.95 -16.40
CA VAL A 196 -0.35 2.31 -16.84
C VAL A 196 -1.17 2.76 -18.04
N GLU A 197 -1.39 1.90 -19.04
CA GLU A 197 -2.22 2.21 -20.21
C GLU A 197 -3.66 2.52 -19.80
N ALA A 198 -4.25 1.73 -18.89
CA ALA A 198 -5.59 1.97 -18.36
C ALA A 198 -5.70 3.30 -17.57
N GLU A 199 -4.66 3.71 -16.84
CA GLU A 199 -4.60 5.01 -16.15
C GLU A 199 -4.60 6.18 -17.14
N LEU A 200 -3.80 6.09 -18.20
CA LEU A 200 -3.64 7.13 -19.21
C LEU A 200 -4.87 7.21 -20.15
N GLY A 201 -5.43 6.06 -20.53
CA GLY A 201 -6.64 5.95 -21.34
C GLY A 201 -7.88 6.49 -20.62
N GLY A 202 -8.02 6.20 -19.31
CA GLY A 202 -9.13 6.69 -18.49
C GLY A 202 -9.20 8.21 -18.35
N ALA A 203 -8.06 8.91 -18.47
CA ALA A 203 -8.02 10.38 -18.48
C ALA A 203 -8.67 10.98 -19.75
N SER A 204 -8.70 10.23 -20.86
CA SER A 204 -9.26 10.70 -22.14
C SER A 204 -10.77 10.52 -22.26
N GLN A 205 -11.40 9.72 -21.38
CA GLN A 205 -12.84 9.45 -21.40
C GLN A 205 -13.67 10.42 -20.52
N ARG A 206 -13.06 11.13 -19.57
CA ARG A 206 -13.75 12.14 -18.72
C ARG A 206 -13.93 13.52 -19.38
N GLY A 207 -13.70 13.63 -20.69
CA GLY A 207 -13.78 14.88 -21.47
C GLY A 207 -14.86 14.89 -22.57
N ARG A 208 -15.80 13.94 -22.54
CA ARG A 208 -16.92 13.85 -23.48
C ARG A 208 -18.20 13.36 -22.79
N ASP A 209 -18.84 14.30 -22.08
CA ASP A 209 -20.28 14.33 -21.79
C ASP A 209 -20.74 15.80 -21.88
#